data_AF-A0A1M6QAC5-F1
#
_entry.id   AF-A0A1M6QAC5-F1
#
_cell.length_a   1.000
_cell.length_b   1.000
_cell.length_c   1.000
_cell.angle_alpha   90.00
_cell.angle_beta   90.00
_cell.angle_gamma   90.00
#
_symmetry.space_group_name_H-M   'P 1'
#
loop_
_entity.id
_entity.type
_entity.pdbx_description
1 polymer ?
#
loop_
_entity_poly.entity_id
_entity_poly.type
_entity_poly.pdbx_seq_one_letter_code
_entity_poly.pdbx_strand_id
1 'polypeptide(L)'
;MFGGAELERVGVSKLWSFLDGSAAAELVTSGQVRSGRGFRVGSYPELAARVAELQYRNRHHVLLYRGQERDWRSVRGFTTLKPTIFRPPDGRKTLPDQLVEERYETLRLAEQRLAEGFEALRALGRQRVARERLLRWAILQHYEVCGTPLLDVTHSLRIAASFASLSVGTSLSADDEACLLVLAVPHLSGAITASAEGGLQIVRLASVCPPSAMRPHLQEGYLLGEYPEMIGLSQKQHYRPFEMDFGRRIVAKFRFEPRAFWGDPAFPCVPREALYPATGDWLEGLAAGIREGLGR
;
A
#
# COMPACT_ATOMS: atom_id res chain seq x y z
N MET A 1 34.03 23.60 0.83
CA MET A 1 33.41 23.20 -0.45
C MET A 1 32.86 21.79 -0.23
N PHE A 2 31.68 21.68 0.39
CA PHE A 2 31.08 20.39 0.70
C PHE A 2 30.20 19.99 -0.48
N GLY A 3 30.60 18.91 -1.16
CA GLY A 3 29.84 18.31 -2.24
C GLY A 3 28.44 17.96 -1.74
N GLY A 4 27.43 18.52 -2.42
CA GLY A 4 26.05 18.21 -2.17
C GLY A 4 25.82 16.72 -2.44
N ALA A 5 25.48 15.99 -1.39
CA ALA A 5 24.82 14.70 -1.53
C ALA A 5 23.47 14.97 -2.21
N GLU A 6 23.42 14.74 -3.52
CA GLU A 6 22.18 14.51 -4.23
C GLU A 6 21.51 13.33 -3.52
N LEU A 7 20.55 13.60 -2.64
CA LEU A 7 19.66 12.56 -2.12
C LEU A 7 19.09 11.83 -3.34
N GLU A 8 19.44 10.55 -3.53
CA GLU A 8 18.88 9.69 -4.56
C GLU A 8 17.37 9.55 -4.32
N ARG A 9 16.61 10.49 -4.88
CA ARG A 9 15.16 10.43 -4.92
C ARG A 9 14.80 9.32 -5.89
N VAL A 10 14.14 8.26 -5.42
CA VAL A 10 13.57 7.17 -6.23
C VAL A 10 12.72 7.69 -7.42
N GLY A 11 12.20 8.92 -7.35
CA GLY A 11 11.49 9.57 -8.46
C GLY A 11 12.37 10.09 -9.61
N VAL A 12 13.69 10.20 -9.43
CA VAL A 12 14.67 10.73 -10.40
C VAL A 12 15.61 9.63 -10.90
N SER A 13 15.91 8.62 -10.07
CA SER A 13 16.70 7.47 -10.48
C SER A 13 15.98 6.63 -11.54
N LYS A 14 16.73 6.18 -12.54
CA LYS A 14 16.22 5.25 -13.56
C LYS A 14 16.23 3.84 -12.98
N LEU A 15 15.10 3.16 -13.06
CA LEU A 15 14.94 1.77 -12.66
C LEU A 15 14.49 0.94 -13.85
N TRP A 16 14.82 -0.34 -13.84
CA TRP A 16 14.35 -1.25 -14.87
C TRP A 16 12.85 -1.46 -14.71
N SER A 17 12.10 -1.35 -15.80
CA SER A 17 10.65 -1.48 -15.84
C SER A 17 10.16 -2.11 -17.15
N PHE A 18 8.89 -2.44 -17.21
CA PHE A 18 8.17 -2.76 -18.43
C PHE A 18 7.14 -1.66 -18.75
N LEU A 19 7.32 -0.97 -19.88
CA LEU A 19 6.30 -0.06 -20.42
C LEU A 19 5.37 -0.81 -21.38
N ASP A 20 4.18 -0.25 -21.62
CA ASP A 20 3.19 -0.86 -22.52
C ASP A 20 3.81 -1.10 -23.92
N GLY A 21 3.64 -2.32 -24.44
CA GLY A 21 4.21 -2.74 -25.73
C GLY A 21 5.72 -3.00 -25.75
N SER A 22 6.44 -2.87 -24.64
CA SER A 22 7.90 -3.12 -24.60
C SER A 22 8.21 -4.61 -24.74
N ALA A 23 9.14 -4.99 -25.61
CA ALA A 23 9.54 -6.39 -25.76
C ALA A 23 10.36 -6.92 -24.55
N ALA A 24 11.07 -6.02 -23.86
CA ALA A 24 11.96 -6.33 -22.75
C ALA A 24 11.91 -5.23 -21.69
N ALA A 25 12.50 -5.49 -20.52
CA ALA A 25 12.66 -4.45 -19.51
C ALA A 25 13.63 -3.36 -19.99
N GLU A 26 13.34 -2.10 -19.65
CA GLU A 26 14.14 -0.93 -20.02
C GLU A 26 14.33 0.02 -18.83
N LEU A 27 15.38 0.85 -18.88
CA LEU A 27 15.67 1.84 -17.85
C LEU A 27 14.79 3.08 -18.03
N VAL A 28 13.87 3.29 -17.10
CA VAL A 28 12.89 4.37 -17.15
C VAL A 28 12.79 5.09 -15.81
N THR A 29 12.26 6.31 -15.85
CA THR A 29 11.92 7.07 -14.64
C THR A 29 10.54 6.65 -14.12
N SER A 30 10.31 6.82 -12.81
CA SER A 30 8.97 6.62 -12.23
C SER A 30 7.90 7.47 -12.94
N GLY A 31 8.25 8.68 -13.41
CA GLY A 31 7.35 9.53 -14.19
C GLY A 31 6.82 8.86 -15.46
N GLN A 32 7.68 8.17 -16.22
CA GLN A 32 7.29 7.44 -17.43
C GLN A 32 6.37 6.25 -17.12
N VAL A 33 6.68 5.49 -16.06
CA VAL A 33 5.84 4.37 -15.62
C VAL A 33 4.45 4.85 -15.19
N ARG A 34 4.40 5.96 -14.45
CA ARG A 34 3.16 6.54 -13.93
C ARG A 34 2.27 7.14 -15.02
N SER A 35 2.83 7.69 -16.09
CA SER A 35 2.05 8.23 -17.21
C SER A 35 1.54 7.15 -18.15
N GLY A 36 2.29 6.06 -18.32
CA GLY A 36 1.97 4.94 -19.20
C GLY A 36 0.71 4.17 -18.81
N ARG A 37 0.22 3.28 -19.68
CA ARG A 37 -0.96 2.44 -19.42
C ARG A 37 -0.65 1.22 -18.53
N GLY A 38 0.61 0.78 -18.54
CA GLY A 38 1.06 -0.43 -17.84
C GLY A 38 1.20 -1.60 -18.81
N PHE A 39 2.12 -2.51 -18.49
CA PHE A 39 2.42 -3.69 -19.29
C PHE A 39 1.29 -4.72 -19.16
N ARG A 40 0.77 -5.21 -20.30
CA ARG A 40 -0.28 -6.21 -20.30
C ARG A 40 0.30 -7.60 -20.05
N VAL A 41 -0.28 -8.35 -19.11
CA VAL A 41 0.02 -9.76 -18.86
C VAL A 41 -1.24 -10.60 -19.01
N GLY A 42 -1.11 -11.78 -19.59
CA GLY A 42 -2.20 -12.69 -19.86
C GLY A 42 -2.42 -13.78 -18.81
N SER A 43 -1.43 -14.02 -17.93
CA SER A 43 -1.50 -15.08 -16.92
C SER A 43 -0.64 -14.79 -15.69
N TYR A 44 -0.95 -15.46 -14.58
CA TYR A 44 -0.16 -15.35 -13.34
C TYR A 44 1.33 -15.78 -13.53
N PRO A 45 1.66 -16.89 -14.22
CA PRO A 45 3.05 -17.24 -14.49
C PRO A 45 3.81 -16.17 -15.30
N GLU A 46 3.15 -15.55 -16.28
CA GLU A 46 3.75 -14.45 -17.04
C GLU A 46 4.07 -13.27 -16.12
N LEU A 47 3.13 -12.84 -15.29
CA LEU A 47 3.35 -11.79 -14.30
C LEU A 47 4.53 -12.12 -13.38
N ALA A 48 4.58 -13.34 -12.85
CA ALA A 48 5.65 -13.80 -11.97
C ALA A 48 7.02 -13.76 -12.67
N ALA A 49 7.10 -14.18 -13.93
CA ALA A 49 8.32 -14.12 -14.72
C ALA A 49 8.79 -12.67 -14.95
N ARG A 50 7.87 -11.75 -15.29
CA ARG A 50 8.20 -10.32 -15.44
C ARG A 50 8.67 -9.70 -14.13
N VAL A 51 8.00 -10.00 -13.02
CA VAL A 51 8.41 -9.50 -11.70
C VAL A 51 9.77 -10.07 -11.29
N ALA A 52 10.06 -11.34 -11.58
CA ALA A 52 11.37 -11.93 -11.31
C ALA A 52 12.49 -11.22 -12.08
N GLU A 53 12.26 -10.86 -13.36
CA GLU A 53 13.21 -10.05 -14.12
C GLU A 53 13.43 -8.67 -13.48
N LEU A 54 12.36 -8.00 -13.02
CA LEU A 54 12.47 -6.73 -12.31
C LEU A 54 13.26 -6.85 -11.01
N GLN A 55 13.06 -7.93 -10.24
CA GLN A 55 13.83 -8.17 -9.01
C GLN A 55 15.31 -8.39 -9.30
N TYR A 56 15.63 -9.20 -10.31
CA TYR A 56 17.00 -9.47 -10.73
C TYR A 56 17.73 -8.18 -11.15
N ARG A 57 17.06 -7.35 -11.95
CA ARG A 57 17.65 -6.11 -12.49
C ARG A 57 17.72 -4.96 -11.47
N ASN A 58 16.75 -4.86 -10.56
CA ASN A 58 16.67 -3.81 -9.54
C ASN A 58 17.16 -4.27 -8.16
N ARG A 59 18.29 -5.00 -8.12
CA ARG A 59 18.85 -5.69 -6.93
C ARG A 59 19.05 -4.86 -5.65
N HIS A 60 19.08 -3.54 -5.76
CA HIS A 60 19.25 -2.64 -4.61
C HIS A 60 17.93 -2.27 -3.92
N HIS A 61 16.80 -2.81 -4.42
CA HIS A 61 15.48 -2.54 -3.89
C HIS A 61 14.76 -3.84 -3.56
N VAL A 62 13.88 -3.77 -2.55
CA VAL A 62 12.86 -4.78 -2.32
C VAL A 62 11.61 -4.36 -3.07
N LEU A 63 10.97 -5.30 -3.77
CA LEU A 63 9.72 -5.04 -4.47
C LEU A 63 8.53 -5.41 -3.60
N LEU A 64 7.60 -4.47 -3.44
CA LEU A 64 6.31 -4.66 -2.78
C LEU A 64 5.19 -4.39 -3.78
N TYR A 65 4.04 -4.99 -3.54
CA TYR A 65 2.96 -5.05 -4.51
C TYR A 65 1.68 -4.44 -3.95
N ARG A 66 0.93 -3.76 -4.82
CA ARG A 66 -0.42 -3.31 -4.51
C ARG A 66 -1.36 -3.61 -5.66
N GLY A 67 -2.37 -4.44 -5.38
CA GLY A 67 -3.49 -4.66 -6.29
C GLY A 67 -4.51 -3.53 -6.23
N GLN A 68 -5.06 -3.15 -7.37
CA GLN A 68 -6.12 -2.18 -7.48
C GLN A 68 -7.11 -2.60 -8.58
N GLU A 69 -8.36 -2.29 -8.34
CA GLU A 69 -9.47 -2.43 -9.29
C GLU A 69 -9.19 -1.76 -10.63
N ARG A 70 -8.52 -0.61 -10.56
CA ARG A 70 -8.26 0.29 -11.68
C ARG A 70 -7.04 1.15 -11.38
N ASP A 71 -6.49 1.76 -12.42
CA ASP A 71 -5.41 2.75 -12.31
C ASP A 71 -5.97 4.12 -11.90
N TRP A 72 -5.82 4.50 -10.63
CA TRP A 72 -6.24 5.81 -10.15
C TRP A 72 -5.30 6.91 -10.61
N ARG A 73 -5.79 7.80 -11.49
CA ARG A 73 -5.00 8.87 -12.10
C ARG A 73 -5.28 10.24 -11.49
N SER A 74 -4.23 11.05 -11.39
CA SER A 74 -4.33 12.48 -11.13
C SER A 74 -4.95 13.22 -12.32
N VAL A 75 -5.31 14.49 -12.10
CA VAL A 75 -5.75 15.43 -13.17
C VAL A 75 -4.70 15.55 -14.29
N ARG A 76 -3.42 15.33 -13.99
CA ARG A 76 -2.31 15.36 -14.97
C ARG A 76 -2.07 14.01 -15.65
N GLY A 77 -2.92 13.00 -15.42
CA GLY A 77 -2.84 11.70 -16.07
C GLY A 77 -1.85 10.69 -15.46
N PHE A 78 -1.12 11.06 -14.40
CA PHE A 78 -0.21 10.16 -13.68
C PHE A 78 -0.96 9.27 -12.69
N THR A 79 -0.61 7.98 -12.61
CA THR A 79 -1.00 7.07 -11.51
C THR A 79 -0.67 7.70 -10.15
N THR A 80 -1.59 7.56 -9.19
CA THR A 80 -1.44 8.09 -7.83
C THR A 80 -1.64 7.01 -6.76
N LEU A 81 -0.80 7.05 -5.73
CA LEU A 81 -0.87 6.22 -4.54
C LEU A 81 -0.85 7.12 -3.30
N LYS A 82 -1.92 7.91 -3.15
CA LYS A 82 -2.08 8.76 -1.97
C LYS A 82 -2.54 7.93 -0.78
N PRO A 83 -1.98 8.16 0.43
CA PRO A 83 -2.53 7.65 1.67
C PRO A 83 -4.00 8.07 1.84
N THR A 84 -4.79 7.23 2.47
CA THR A 84 -6.25 7.42 2.62
C THR A 84 -6.57 8.75 3.31
N ILE A 85 -5.78 9.17 4.29
CA ILE A 85 -5.94 10.45 4.99
C ILE A 85 -5.78 11.67 4.06
N PHE A 86 -5.01 11.53 2.97
CA PHE A 86 -4.75 12.60 2.00
C PHE A 86 -5.52 12.46 0.67
N ARG A 87 -6.45 11.52 0.57
CA ARG A 87 -7.30 11.40 -0.61
C ARG A 87 -8.43 12.43 -0.58
N PRO A 88 -8.63 13.21 -1.66
CA PRO A 88 -9.83 14.03 -1.80
C PRO A 88 -11.10 13.18 -1.64
N PRO A 89 -12.20 13.74 -1.13
CA PRO A 89 -13.51 13.10 -1.21
C PRO A 89 -13.90 12.77 -2.65
N ASP A 90 -14.75 11.77 -2.83
CA ASP A 90 -15.21 11.36 -4.15
C ASP A 90 -15.81 12.55 -4.93
N GLY A 91 -15.46 12.63 -6.21
CA GLY A 91 -15.84 13.73 -7.09
C GLY A 91 -15.11 15.05 -6.85
N ARG A 92 -14.26 15.19 -5.81
CA ARG A 92 -13.48 16.41 -5.55
C ARG A 92 -12.04 16.28 -6.05
N LYS A 93 -11.51 17.37 -6.61
CA LYS A 93 -10.12 17.45 -7.09
C LYS A 93 -9.13 17.82 -5.98
N THR A 94 -9.60 18.50 -4.94
CA THR A 94 -8.78 19.04 -3.85
C THR A 94 -9.26 18.51 -2.50
N LEU A 95 -8.32 18.43 -1.56
CA LEU A 95 -8.58 18.05 -0.18
C LEU A 95 -8.49 19.31 0.70
N PRO A 96 -9.60 19.78 1.28
CA PRO A 96 -9.58 20.91 2.21
C PRO A 96 -8.75 20.60 3.45
N ASP A 97 -8.03 21.61 3.96
CA ASP A 97 -7.18 21.43 5.15
C ASP A 97 -8.00 21.12 6.41
N GLN A 98 -9.18 21.71 6.55
CA GLN A 98 -10.11 21.38 7.63
C GLN A 98 -10.47 19.88 7.64
N LEU A 99 -10.69 19.28 6.47
CA LEU A 99 -10.99 17.85 6.39
C LEU A 99 -9.76 16.99 6.74
N VAL A 100 -8.55 17.48 6.48
CA VAL A 100 -7.32 16.78 6.92
C VAL A 100 -7.25 16.78 8.44
N GLU A 101 -7.50 17.93 9.07
CA GLU A 101 -7.50 18.07 10.52
C GLU A 101 -8.55 17.15 11.16
N GLU A 102 -9.78 17.15 10.66
CA GLU A 102 -10.87 16.27 11.10
C GLU A 102 -10.49 14.78 11.02
N ARG A 103 -9.76 14.38 9.96
CA ARG A 103 -9.28 13.00 9.82
C ARG A 103 -8.15 12.67 10.79
N TYR A 104 -7.24 13.60 11.09
CA TYR A 104 -6.22 13.39 12.13
C TYR A 104 -6.84 13.32 13.52
N GLU A 105 -7.88 14.10 13.82
CA GLU A 105 -8.62 13.98 15.08
C GLU A 105 -9.34 12.63 15.18
N THR A 106 -9.97 12.17 14.09
CA THR A 106 -10.55 10.82 14.02
C THR A 106 -9.49 9.74 14.28
N LEU A 107 -8.32 9.87 13.64
CA LEU A 107 -7.20 8.94 13.81
C LEU A 107 -6.69 8.93 15.26
N ARG A 108 -6.55 10.11 15.90
CA ARG A 108 -6.12 10.24 17.29
C ARG A 108 -7.09 9.56 18.26
N LEU A 109 -8.40 9.71 18.03
CA LEU A 109 -9.42 9.02 18.82
C LEU A 109 -9.38 7.50 18.61
N ALA A 110 -9.22 7.06 17.37
CA ALA A 110 -9.09 5.64 17.03
C ALA A 110 -7.84 5.01 17.67
N GLU A 111 -6.71 5.73 17.70
CA GLU A 111 -5.48 5.29 18.38
C GLU A 111 -5.68 5.06 19.87
N GLN A 112 -6.36 5.99 20.55
CA GLN A 112 -6.65 5.89 21.98
C GLN A 112 -7.49 4.64 22.27
N ARG A 113 -8.59 4.47 21.53
CA ARG A 113 -9.48 3.31 21.69
C ARG A 113 -8.80 1.99 21.35
N LEU A 114 -7.90 1.97 20.37
CA LEU A 114 -7.11 0.79 20.05
C LEU A 114 -6.18 0.42 21.22
N ALA A 115 -5.46 1.40 21.78
CA ALA A 115 -4.58 1.16 22.92
C ALA A 115 -5.35 0.68 24.16
N GLU A 116 -6.49 1.30 24.46
CA GLU A 116 -7.40 0.89 25.53
C GLU A 116 -7.94 -0.53 25.33
N GLY A 117 -8.36 -0.87 24.10
CA GLY A 117 -8.84 -2.21 23.76
C GLY A 117 -7.76 -3.29 23.95
N PHE A 118 -6.52 -3.02 23.53
CA PHE A 118 -5.38 -3.91 23.77
C PHE A 118 -5.11 -4.11 25.26
N GLU A 119 -5.24 -3.06 26.07
CA GLU A 119 -5.03 -3.14 27.52
C GLU A 119 -6.17 -3.90 28.22
N ALA A 120 -7.42 -3.58 27.90
CA ALA A 120 -8.61 -4.22 28.47
C ALA A 120 -8.64 -5.72 28.19
N LEU A 121 -8.28 -6.13 26.97
CA LEU A 121 -8.18 -7.54 26.57
C LEU A 121 -6.91 -8.23 27.06
N ARG A 122 -5.99 -7.50 27.73
CA ARG A 122 -4.64 -7.96 28.10
C ARG A 122 -3.90 -8.60 26.93
N ALA A 123 -4.11 -8.06 25.73
CA ALA A 123 -3.63 -8.65 24.49
C ALA A 123 -2.11 -8.74 24.44
N LEU A 124 -1.61 -9.73 23.69
CA LEU A 124 -0.19 -9.81 23.36
C LEU A 124 0.23 -8.54 22.59
N GLY A 125 1.38 -7.96 22.93
CA GLY A 125 1.88 -6.76 22.26
C GLY A 125 1.31 -5.43 22.78
N ARG A 126 0.41 -5.42 23.78
CA ARG A 126 -0.19 -4.19 24.34
C ARG A 126 0.82 -3.08 24.71
N GLN A 127 1.97 -3.46 25.27
CA GLN A 127 3.03 -2.50 25.63
C GLN A 127 3.63 -1.80 24.40
N ARG A 128 3.79 -2.52 23.28
CA ARG A 128 4.28 -1.95 22.02
C ARG A 128 3.22 -1.05 21.40
N VAL A 129 1.97 -1.51 21.34
CA VAL A 129 0.83 -0.73 20.83
C VAL A 129 0.65 0.57 21.61
N ALA A 130 0.85 0.56 22.93
CA ALA A 130 0.79 1.76 23.77
C ALA A 130 1.91 2.77 23.44
N ARG A 131 3.13 2.29 23.15
CA ARG A 131 4.32 3.13 22.95
C ARG A 131 4.50 3.61 21.50
N GLU A 132 4.20 2.76 20.54
CA GLU A 132 4.58 2.96 19.13
C GLU A 132 3.37 3.41 18.30
N ARG A 133 3.35 4.70 17.93
CA ARG A 133 2.28 5.31 17.13
C ARG A 133 2.12 4.65 15.76
N LEU A 134 3.24 4.45 15.05
CA LEU A 134 3.24 3.82 13.74
C LEU A 134 2.53 2.46 13.74
N LEU A 135 2.67 1.68 14.83
CA LEU A 135 1.97 0.40 14.95
C LEU A 135 0.47 0.57 15.05
N ARG A 136 0.00 1.54 15.85
CA ARG A 136 -1.43 1.83 15.95
C ARG A 136 -1.98 2.23 14.59
N TRP A 137 -1.29 3.13 13.88
CA TRP A 137 -1.70 3.52 12.53
C TRP A 137 -1.71 2.34 11.57
N ALA A 138 -0.71 1.46 11.62
CA ALA A 138 -0.64 0.29 10.74
C ALA A 138 -1.79 -0.67 11.00
N ILE A 139 -2.15 -0.92 12.26
CA ILE A 139 -3.30 -1.74 12.63
C ILE A 139 -4.61 -1.07 12.17
N LEU A 140 -4.80 0.21 12.47
CA LEU A 140 -6.02 0.95 12.10
C LEU A 140 -6.23 1.01 10.57
N GLN A 141 -5.15 1.19 9.81
CA GLN A 141 -5.18 1.19 8.34
C GLN A 141 -5.53 -0.20 7.80
N HIS A 142 -4.85 -1.23 8.28
CA HIS A 142 -4.99 -2.60 7.77
C HIS A 142 -6.39 -3.19 8.02
N TYR A 143 -6.99 -2.85 9.17
CA TYR A 143 -8.36 -3.22 9.53
C TYR A 143 -9.40 -2.17 9.11
N GLU A 144 -9.02 -1.22 8.25
CA GLU A 144 -9.94 -0.27 7.60
C GLU A 144 -10.77 0.56 8.60
N VAL A 145 -10.20 0.89 9.77
CA VAL A 145 -10.90 1.62 10.85
C VAL A 145 -11.11 3.08 10.50
N CYS A 146 -10.05 3.75 10.06
CA CYS A 146 -10.08 5.14 9.65
C CYS A 146 -8.93 5.43 8.67
N GLY A 147 -8.98 6.58 8.00
CA GLY A 147 -7.89 6.98 7.11
C GLY A 147 -6.60 7.26 7.88
N THR A 148 -5.47 6.80 7.35
CA THR A 148 -4.14 7.01 7.95
C THR A 148 -3.17 7.61 6.91
N PRO A 149 -2.00 8.15 7.33
CA PRO A 149 -0.96 8.58 6.41
C PRO A 149 -0.15 7.41 5.81
N LEU A 150 -0.60 6.15 6.00
CA LEU A 150 0.09 4.96 5.52
C LEU A 150 -0.51 4.43 4.21
N LEU A 151 0.24 3.56 3.53
CA LEU A 151 -0.19 2.82 2.35
C LEU A 151 -0.02 1.32 2.56
N ASP A 152 -1.12 0.56 2.43
CA ASP A 152 -1.07 -0.90 2.39
C ASP A 152 -0.41 -1.42 1.11
N VAL A 153 0.53 -2.34 1.31
CA VAL A 153 1.17 -3.13 0.26
C VAL A 153 1.36 -4.55 0.79
N THR A 154 1.67 -5.49 -0.09
CA THR A 154 1.99 -6.87 0.29
C THR A 154 3.29 -7.30 -0.36
N HIS A 155 4.01 -8.21 0.28
CA HIS A 155 5.16 -8.86 -0.34
C HIS A 155 4.74 -10.05 -1.22
N SER A 156 3.47 -10.46 -1.15
CA SER A 156 2.95 -11.57 -1.96
C SER A 156 2.33 -11.08 -3.26
N LEU A 157 2.96 -11.42 -4.37
CA LEU A 157 2.47 -11.10 -5.71
C LEU A 157 1.07 -11.68 -5.96
N ARG A 158 0.82 -12.91 -5.48
CA ARG A 158 -0.48 -13.58 -5.60
C ARG A 158 -1.58 -12.85 -4.85
N ILE A 159 -1.29 -12.42 -3.61
CA ILE A 159 -2.25 -11.67 -2.79
C ILE A 159 -2.59 -10.34 -3.46
N ALA A 160 -1.58 -9.59 -3.94
CA ALA A 160 -1.81 -8.34 -4.66
C ALA A 160 -2.66 -8.55 -5.92
N ALA A 161 -2.34 -9.54 -6.75
CA ALA A 161 -3.13 -9.84 -7.95
C ALA A 161 -4.57 -10.25 -7.60
N SER A 162 -4.75 -11.00 -6.51
CA SER A 162 -6.09 -11.43 -6.03
C SER A 162 -6.91 -10.23 -5.58
N PHE A 163 -6.32 -9.30 -4.81
CA PHE A 163 -6.97 -8.03 -4.43
C PHE A 163 -7.41 -7.21 -5.64
N ALA A 164 -6.56 -7.11 -6.66
CA ALA A 164 -6.91 -6.39 -7.90
C ALA A 164 -8.10 -7.03 -8.63
N SER A 165 -8.33 -8.33 -8.41
CA SER A 165 -9.39 -9.11 -9.06
C SER A 165 -10.72 -9.12 -8.29
N LEU A 166 -10.75 -8.71 -7.02
CA LEU A 166 -11.95 -8.82 -6.16
C LEU A 166 -13.14 -7.98 -6.63
N SER A 167 -12.91 -6.78 -7.17
CA SER A 167 -13.99 -5.85 -7.54
C SER A 167 -14.47 -6.02 -8.99
N VAL A 168 -13.75 -6.79 -9.81
CA VAL A 168 -14.12 -7.08 -11.21
C VAL A 168 -15.19 -8.20 -11.29
N GLY A 169 -15.55 -8.81 -10.15
CA GLY A 169 -16.46 -9.96 -10.07
C GLY A 169 -17.97 -9.67 -10.18
N THR A 170 -18.43 -8.41 -10.17
CA THR A 170 -19.87 -8.11 -9.96
C THR A 170 -20.59 -7.32 -11.07
N SER A 171 -19.89 -6.80 -12.08
CA SER A 171 -20.52 -6.15 -13.24
C SER A 171 -19.57 -6.20 -14.42
N LEU A 172 -19.94 -6.95 -15.46
CA LEU A 172 -19.04 -7.28 -16.57
C LEU A 172 -19.20 -6.28 -17.72
N SER A 173 -18.12 -5.54 -18.00
CA SER A 173 -17.69 -5.37 -19.39
C SER A 173 -16.45 -6.24 -19.62
N ALA A 174 -16.27 -6.77 -20.84
CA ALA A 174 -15.08 -7.54 -21.21
C ALA A 174 -13.77 -6.69 -21.23
N ASP A 175 -13.89 -5.40 -20.93
CA ASP A 175 -12.83 -4.40 -20.99
C ASP A 175 -12.30 -3.99 -19.59
N ASP A 176 -12.84 -4.54 -18.50
CA ASP A 176 -12.42 -4.19 -17.14
C ASP A 176 -11.08 -4.86 -16.78
N GLU A 177 -9.98 -4.15 -17.04
CA GLU A 177 -8.62 -4.54 -16.68
C GLU A 177 -8.31 -4.22 -15.20
N ALA A 178 -7.89 -5.23 -14.44
CA ALA A 178 -7.32 -5.06 -13.12
C ALA A 178 -5.89 -4.52 -13.20
N CYS A 179 -5.47 -3.80 -12.15
CA CYS A 179 -4.16 -3.14 -12.10
C CYS A 179 -3.31 -3.68 -10.95
N LEU A 180 -2.05 -4.01 -11.22
CA LEU A 180 -1.06 -4.33 -10.20
C LEU A 180 0.11 -3.35 -10.28
N LEU A 181 0.41 -2.72 -9.15
CA LEU A 181 1.49 -1.75 -9.01
C LEU A 181 2.64 -2.39 -8.25
N VAL A 182 3.84 -2.24 -8.81
CA VAL A 182 5.10 -2.68 -8.19
C VAL A 182 5.82 -1.47 -7.66
N LEU A 183 6.09 -1.47 -6.36
CA LEU A 183 6.80 -0.42 -5.66
C LEU A 183 8.20 -0.91 -5.29
N ALA A 184 9.21 -0.05 -5.49
CA ALA A 184 10.54 -0.28 -4.93
C ALA A 184 10.67 0.43 -3.58
N VAL A 185 11.18 -0.30 -2.60
CA VAL A 185 11.49 0.20 -1.27
C VAL A 185 12.93 -0.16 -0.89
N PRO A 186 13.54 0.55 0.08
CA PRO A 186 14.82 0.18 0.66
C PRO A 186 14.78 -1.22 1.31
N HIS A 187 15.95 -1.72 1.71
CA HIS A 187 16.07 -2.99 2.42
C HIS A 187 15.15 -3.07 3.64
N LEU A 188 14.44 -4.19 3.76
CA LEU A 188 13.58 -4.49 4.90
C LEU A 188 14.42 -5.05 6.04
N SER A 189 14.24 -4.51 7.24
CA SER A 189 14.88 -4.98 8.47
C SER A 189 13.90 -4.96 9.64
N GLY A 190 13.86 -6.08 10.38
CA GLY A 190 13.04 -6.23 11.58
C GLY A 190 11.52 -6.07 11.34
N ALA A 191 10.83 -5.65 12.39
CA ALA A 191 9.38 -5.39 12.37
C ALA A 191 9.05 -4.00 11.81
N ILE A 192 9.93 -3.03 12.06
CA ILE A 192 9.85 -1.66 11.56
C ILE A 192 11.20 -1.32 10.95
N THR A 193 11.18 -0.88 9.70
CA THR A 193 12.34 -0.32 9.01
C THR A 193 12.15 1.19 8.90
N ALA A 194 13.16 1.96 9.26
CA ALA A 194 13.23 3.39 8.97
C ALA A 194 14.44 3.67 8.08
N SER A 195 14.20 4.35 6.96
CA SER A 195 15.22 4.76 6.00
C SER A 195 15.14 6.27 5.85
N ALA A 196 16.09 6.98 6.47
CA ALA A 196 16.22 8.43 6.34
C ALA A 196 16.55 8.82 4.90
N GLU A 197 17.46 8.09 4.25
CA GLU A 197 17.84 8.28 2.84
C GLU A 197 16.64 8.09 1.90
N GLY A 198 15.88 7.01 2.09
CA GLY A 198 14.69 6.73 1.29
C GLY A 198 13.47 7.56 1.67
N GLY A 199 13.54 8.38 2.73
CA GLY A 199 12.40 9.09 3.33
C GLY A 199 11.22 8.16 3.62
N LEU A 200 11.49 6.92 4.03
CA LEU A 200 10.48 5.88 4.16
C LEU A 200 10.59 5.15 5.48
N GLN A 201 9.44 4.81 6.04
CA GLN A 201 9.31 3.82 7.08
C GLN A 201 8.36 2.72 6.63
N ILE A 202 8.64 1.50 7.08
CA ILE A 202 7.97 0.30 6.61
C ILE A 202 7.62 -0.55 7.83
N VAL A 203 6.36 -0.93 7.96
CA VAL A 203 5.90 -1.83 9.02
C VAL A 203 5.58 -3.19 8.40
N ARG A 204 6.19 -4.25 8.93
CA ARG A 204 5.83 -5.63 8.60
C ARG A 204 4.72 -6.08 9.54
N LEU A 205 3.48 -6.20 9.04
CA LEU A 205 2.32 -6.47 9.89
C LEU A 205 2.43 -7.80 10.63
N ALA A 206 2.94 -8.84 9.98
CA ALA A 206 3.15 -10.15 10.59
C ALA A 206 4.09 -10.13 11.82
N SER A 207 4.91 -9.08 11.97
CA SER A 207 5.85 -8.93 13.10
C SER A 207 5.36 -7.96 14.19
N VAL A 208 4.21 -7.30 13.97
CA VAL A 208 3.66 -6.31 14.91
C VAL A 208 2.27 -6.68 15.38
N CYS A 209 1.53 -7.44 14.60
CA CYS A 209 0.23 -7.98 14.97
C CYS A 209 0.39 -9.32 15.71
N PRO A 210 -0.43 -9.59 16.74
CA PRO A 210 -0.44 -10.88 17.43
C PRO A 210 -0.71 -12.05 16.46
N PRO A 211 -0.20 -13.27 16.72
CA PRO A 211 -0.42 -14.43 15.85
C PRO A 211 -1.91 -14.80 15.67
N SER A 212 -2.72 -14.55 16.70
CA SER A 212 -4.17 -14.75 16.68
C SER A 212 -4.93 -13.74 15.80
N ALA A 213 -4.29 -12.64 15.39
CA ALA A 213 -4.84 -11.68 14.46
C ALA A 213 -4.44 -12.12 13.04
N MET A 214 -5.23 -13.02 12.45
CA MET A 214 -4.84 -13.83 11.29
C MET A 214 -4.69 -13.03 10.00
N ARG A 215 -5.57 -12.04 9.76
CA ARG A 215 -5.64 -11.29 8.50
C ARG A 215 -4.27 -10.74 8.04
N PRO A 216 -3.48 -10.06 8.89
CA PRO A 216 -2.16 -9.57 8.49
C PRO A 216 -1.14 -10.64 8.08
N HIS A 217 -1.21 -11.84 8.68
CA HIS A 217 -0.29 -12.94 8.35
C HIS A 217 -0.66 -13.58 7.01
N LEU A 218 -1.96 -13.81 6.77
CA LEU A 218 -2.47 -14.41 5.53
C LEU A 218 -2.22 -13.52 4.30
N GLN A 219 -2.27 -12.21 4.49
CA GLN A 219 -2.08 -11.25 3.40
C GLN A 219 -0.62 -10.88 3.15
N GLU A 220 0.33 -11.37 3.97
CA GLU A 220 1.74 -10.94 3.95
C GLU A 220 1.88 -9.41 3.91
N GLY A 221 1.09 -8.73 4.75
CA GLY A 221 0.84 -7.30 4.66
C GLY A 221 1.97 -6.42 5.22
N TYR A 222 2.18 -5.29 4.56
CA TYR A 222 3.13 -4.24 4.94
C TYR A 222 2.47 -2.87 4.81
N LEU A 223 2.93 -1.91 5.62
CA LEU A 223 2.52 -0.52 5.51
C LEU A 223 3.73 0.34 5.18
N LEU A 224 3.56 1.24 4.22
CA LEU A 224 4.53 2.29 3.90
C LEU A 224 4.08 3.61 4.52
N GLY A 225 4.97 4.28 5.23
CA GLY A 225 4.81 5.64 5.74
C GLY A 225 5.96 6.53 5.28
N GLU A 226 5.71 7.82 5.17
CA GLU A 226 6.78 8.80 4.98
C GLU A 226 7.62 8.91 6.26
N TYR A 227 8.94 9.05 6.14
CA TYR A 227 9.85 9.26 7.27
C TYR A 227 10.52 10.64 7.16
N PRO A 228 10.45 11.49 8.20
CA PRO A 228 9.73 11.29 9.46
C PRO A 228 8.20 11.26 9.28
N GLU A 229 7.50 10.69 10.27
CA GLU A 229 6.03 10.62 10.29
C GLU A 229 5.39 12.00 10.10
N MET A 230 4.36 12.07 9.25
CA MET A 230 3.47 13.22 9.17
C MET A 230 2.39 13.10 10.25
N ILE A 231 2.47 13.93 11.28
CA ILE A 231 1.59 13.85 12.47
C ILE A 231 0.41 14.82 12.44
N GLY A 232 0.29 15.65 11.39
CA GLY A 232 -0.78 16.64 11.29
C GLY A 232 -0.58 17.66 10.16
N LEU A 233 -1.48 18.66 10.11
CA LEU A 233 -1.50 19.68 9.07
C LEU A 233 -0.25 20.58 9.08
N SER A 234 0.25 20.93 10.27
CA SER A 234 1.45 21.75 10.44
C SER A 234 2.70 21.17 9.80
N GLN A 235 2.78 19.84 9.65
CA GLN A 235 3.85 19.20 8.90
C GLN A 235 3.52 19.09 7.42
N LYS A 236 2.27 18.75 7.06
CA LYS A 236 1.79 18.64 5.67
C LYS A 236 2.12 19.89 4.85
N GLN A 237 1.99 21.09 5.41
CA GLN A 237 2.26 22.36 4.71
C GLN A 237 3.71 22.50 4.21
N HIS A 238 4.64 21.72 4.77
CA HIS A 238 6.04 21.71 4.34
C HIS A 238 6.32 20.72 3.20
N TYR A 239 5.33 19.91 2.80
CA TYR A 239 5.46 18.93 1.71
C TYR A 239 4.68 19.38 0.48
N ARG A 240 5.29 19.22 -0.70
CA ARG A 240 4.58 19.37 -1.95
C ARG A 240 3.66 18.17 -2.17
N PRO A 241 2.51 18.34 -2.86
CA PRO A 241 1.55 17.26 -3.06
C PRO A 241 2.10 15.97 -3.68
N PHE A 242 3.16 16.05 -4.51
CA PHE A 242 3.78 14.87 -5.12
C PHE A 242 4.75 14.14 -4.19
N GLU A 243 5.23 14.80 -3.13
CA GLU A 243 6.16 14.20 -2.16
C GLU A 243 5.42 13.25 -1.22
N MET A 244 4.13 13.50 -0.98
CA MET A 244 3.23 12.65 -0.19
C MET A 244 2.55 11.55 -1.02
N ASP A 245 2.90 11.42 -2.30
CA ASP A 245 2.35 10.43 -3.21
C ASP A 245 3.34 9.28 -3.40
N PHE A 246 3.01 8.12 -2.85
CA PHE A 246 3.83 6.91 -2.99
C PHE A 246 3.95 6.44 -4.44
N GLY A 247 3.22 7.06 -5.38
CA GLY A 247 3.36 6.83 -6.81
C GLY A 247 4.80 7.04 -7.30
N ARG A 248 5.58 7.92 -6.64
CA ARG A 248 7.01 8.13 -6.92
C ARG A 248 7.90 6.91 -6.66
N ARG A 249 7.38 5.88 -5.98
CA ARG A 249 8.06 4.61 -5.71
C ARG A 249 7.63 3.51 -6.69
N ILE A 250 6.69 3.78 -7.60
CA ILE A 250 6.27 2.82 -8.61
C ILE A 250 7.40 2.59 -9.60
N VAL A 251 7.78 1.32 -9.75
CA VAL A 251 8.76 0.83 -10.71
C VAL A 251 8.09 0.15 -11.88
N ALA A 252 6.94 -0.50 -11.70
CA ALA A 252 6.19 -1.09 -12.81
C ALA A 252 4.69 -1.06 -12.55
N LYS A 253 3.91 -1.09 -13.63
CA LYS A 253 2.46 -1.23 -13.61
C LYS A 253 2.09 -2.36 -14.57
N PHE A 254 1.34 -3.33 -14.08
CA PHE A 254 0.81 -4.42 -14.86
C PHE A 254 -0.71 -4.31 -14.96
N ARG A 255 -1.26 -4.68 -16.11
CA ARG A 255 -2.70 -4.76 -16.35
C ARG A 255 -3.07 -6.12 -16.88
N PHE A 256 -4.21 -6.65 -16.46
CA PHE A 256 -4.67 -7.96 -16.86
C PHE A 256 -6.19 -8.08 -16.78
N GLU A 257 -6.75 -8.99 -17.55
CA GLU A 257 -8.17 -9.36 -17.48
C GLU A 257 -8.30 -10.54 -16.49
N PRO A 258 -9.01 -10.39 -15.35
CA PRO A 258 -8.98 -11.39 -14.28
C PRO A 258 -9.41 -12.80 -14.68
N ARG A 259 -10.40 -12.98 -15.57
CA ARG A 259 -10.90 -14.31 -15.93
C ARG A 259 -9.88 -15.12 -16.70
N ALA A 260 -9.25 -14.51 -17.71
CA ALA A 260 -8.17 -15.13 -18.46
C ALA A 260 -6.92 -15.30 -17.60
N PHE A 261 -6.59 -14.28 -16.78
CA PHE A 261 -5.38 -14.26 -15.96
C PHE A 261 -5.32 -15.42 -14.95
N TRP A 262 -6.47 -15.77 -14.36
CA TRP A 262 -6.63 -16.89 -13.41
C TRP A 262 -7.08 -18.21 -14.06
N GLY A 263 -7.00 -18.33 -15.39
CA GLY A 263 -7.50 -19.51 -16.12
C GLY A 263 -6.72 -20.81 -15.84
N ASP A 264 -5.51 -20.71 -15.29
CA ASP A 264 -4.71 -21.88 -14.89
C ASP A 264 -5.05 -22.32 -13.45
N PRO A 265 -5.63 -23.53 -13.25
CA PRO A 265 -5.99 -24.03 -11.93
C PRO A 265 -4.78 -24.30 -11.02
N ALA A 266 -3.55 -24.39 -11.56
CA ALA A 266 -2.34 -24.51 -10.75
C ALA A 266 -1.99 -23.21 -9.99
N PHE A 267 -2.53 -22.08 -10.45
CA PHE A 267 -2.30 -20.75 -9.86
C PHE A 267 -3.63 -20.05 -9.57
N PRO A 268 -4.46 -20.56 -8.63
CA PRO A 268 -5.78 -20.00 -8.40
C PRO A 268 -5.71 -18.63 -7.71
N CYS A 269 -6.73 -17.81 -7.98
CA CYS A 269 -6.99 -16.58 -7.23
C CYS A 269 -7.30 -16.90 -5.76
N VAL A 270 -6.80 -16.07 -4.84
CA VAL A 270 -7.12 -16.21 -3.41
C VAL A 270 -8.53 -15.66 -3.15
N PRO A 271 -9.46 -16.46 -2.61
CA PRO A 271 -10.84 -16.03 -2.40
C PRO A 271 -10.95 -14.93 -1.35
N ARG A 272 -12.01 -14.12 -1.44
CA ARG A 272 -12.23 -12.98 -0.53
C ARG A 272 -12.25 -13.41 0.93
N GLU A 273 -12.83 -14.57 1.22
CA GLU A 273 -12.98 -15.12 2.57
C GLU A 273 -11.63 -15.52 3.18
N ALA A 274 -10.65 -15.89 2.34
CA ALA A 274 -9.29 -16.15 2.79
C ALA A 274 -8.49 -14.85 2.97
N LEU A 275 -8.76 -13.83 2.14
CA LEU A 275 -8.16 -12.51 2.31
C LEU A 275 -8.74 -11.80 3.55
N TYR A 276 -10.05 -11.90 3.79
CA TYR A 276 -10.76 -11.26 4.89
C TYR A 276 -11.44 -12.34 5.76
N PRO A 277 -10.69 -13.02 6.64
CA PRO A 277 -11.26 -14.05 7.49
C PRO A 277 -12.29 -13.45 8.46
N ALA A 278 -13.55 -13.88 8.35
CA ALA A 278 -14.65 -13.39 9.18
C ALA A 278 -14.64 -13.96 10.61
N THR A 279 -13.99 -15.10 10.83
CA THR A 279 -13.99 -15.82 12.11
C THR A 279 -12.57 -16.03 12.62
N GLY A 280 -12.37 -15.94 13.94
CA GLY A 280 -11.09 -16.25 14.58
C GLY A 280 -10.12 -15.08 14.67
N ASP A 281 -10.44 -13.93 14.08
CA ASP A 281 -9.65 -12.70 14.20
C ASP A 281 -10.28 -11.74 15.22
N TRP A 282 -9.82 -11.80 16.47
CA TRP A 282 -10.34 -10.92 17.52
C TRP A 282 -10.04 -9.44 17.28
N LEU A 283 -8.97 -9.15 16.51
CA LEU A 283 -8.55 -7.78 16.24
C LEU A 283 -9.49 -7.12 15.22
N GLU A 284 -10.09 -7.88 14.31
CA GLU A 284 -11.21 -7.41 13.49
C GLU A 284 -12.42 -7.05 14.35
N GLY A 285 -12.73 -7.85 15.38
CA GLY A 285 -13.81 -7.53 16.34
C GLY A 285 -13.56 -6.23 17.11
N LEU A 286 -12.33 -6.02 17.60
CA LEU A 286 -11.94 -4.76 18.24
C LEU A 286 -12.01 -3.59 17.24
N ALA A 287 -11.49 -3.78 16.03
CA ALA A 287 -11.53 -2.77 14.97
C ALA A 287 -12.97 -2.38 14.59
N ALA A 288 -13.89 -3.35 14.50
CA ALA A 288 -15.31 -3.14 14.26
C ALA A 288 -15.94 -2.26 15.34
N GLY A 289 -15.72 -2.57 16.62
CA GLY A 289 -16.23 -1.74 17.72
C GLY A 289 -15.66 -0.32 17.71
N ILE A 290 -14.41 -0.14 17.28
CA ILE A 290 -13.83 1.20 17.12
C ILE A 290 -14.52 1.96 15.97
N ARG A 291 -14.75 1.32 14.81
CA ARG A 291 -15.47 1.92 13.66
C ARG A 291 -16.87 2.39 14.06
N GLU A 292 -17.63 1.51 14.71
CA GLU A 292 -18.98 1.82 15.19
C GLU A 292 -18.98 3.03 16.13
N GLY A 293 -18.06 3.07 17.10
CA GLY A 293 -17.96 4.19 18.02
C GLY A 293 -17.49 5.49 17.38
N LEU A 294 -16.91 5.47 16.17
CA LEU A 294 -16.54 6.65 15.39
C LEU A 294 -17.66 7.11 14.45
N GLY A 295 -18.79 6.39 14.42
CA GLY A 295 -19.90 6.64 13.49
C GLY A 295 -19.56 6.24 12.05
N ARG A 296 -18.79 5.16 11.87
CA ARG A 296 -18.33 4.65 10.57
C ARG A 296 -18.71 3.19 10.37
#